data_AF-A0A4Q6AY71-F1
#
_entry.id   AF-A0A4Q6AY71-F1
#
_cell.length_a   1.000
_cell.length_b   1.000
_cell.length_c   1.000
_cell.angle_alpha   90.00
_cell.angle_beta   90.00
_cell.angle_gamma   90.00
#
_symmetry.space_group_name_H-M   'P 1'
#
loop_
_entity.id
_entity.type
_entity.pdbx_description
1 polymer ?
#
loop_
_entity_poly.entity_id
_entity_poly.type
_entity_poly.pdbx_seq_one_letter_code
_entity_poly.pdbx_strand_id
1 'polypeptide(L)'
;MQPSESDVNRILIESDNSAMTLRQLYQLYKSQHKKVSFSFLCRRCGIPSKGYLSFVMSGKRRLNAKYWSPVCDAFKLNYQQAEIMRLLLEADAQPEKRFLFDEQMQSLRAQLPC
;
A
#
# COMPACT_ATOMS: atom_id res chain seq x y z
N MET A 1 14.95 -9.84 6.99
CA MET A 1 14.75 -8.83 8.02
C MET A 1 13.57 -8.00 7.54
N GLN A 2 12.45 -7.99 8.29
CA GLN A 2 11.31 -7.15 7.90
C GLN A 2 11.72 -5.67 7.99
N PRO A 3 11.12 -4.78 7.19
CA PRO A 3 11.39 -3.36 7.32
C PRO A 3 11.12 -2.85 8.71
N SER A 4 11.85 -1.80 9.10
CA SER A 4 11.57 -1.11 10.34
C SER A 4 10.14 -0.57 10.30
N GLU A 5 9.45 -0.63 11.43
CA GLU A 5 8.08 -0.12 11.53
C GLU A 5 8.03 1.38 11.22
N SER A 6 9.03 2.15 11.68
CA SER A 6 9.19 3.58 11.38
C SER A 6 9.29 3.87 9.88
N ASP A 7 10.03 3.06 9.10
CA ASP A 7 10.11 3.27 7.64
C ASP A 7 8.76 3.05 6.96
N VAL A 8 7.99 2.06 7.41
CA VAL A 8 6.64 1.77 6.90
C VAL A 8 5.68 2.90 7.29
N ASN A 9 5.73 3.36 8.54
CA ASN A 9 4.91 4.48 9.02
C ASN A 9 5.20 5.74 8.22
N ARG A 10 6.47 6.09 8.00
CA ARG A 10 6.86 7.25 7.18
C ARG A 10 6.23 7.18 5.79
N ILE A 11 6.34 6.04 5.10
CA ILE A 11 5.73 5.84 3.77
C ILE A 11 4.22 6.09 3.81
N LEU A 12 3.53 5.58 4.82
CA LEU A 12 2.07 5.71 4.95
C LEU A 12 1.63 7.13 5.33
N ILE A 13 2.46 7.88 6.06
CA ILE A 13 2.22 9.28 6.43
C ILE A 13 2.44 10.19 5.23
N GLU A 14 3.55 10.02 4.50
CA GLU A 14 3.98 10.93 3.43
C GLU A 14 3.29 10.65 2.08
N SER A 15 2.63 9.51 1.92
CA SER A 15 2.04 9.15 0.62
C SER A 15 0.72 9.85 0.31
N ASP A 16 0.59 10.43 -0.88
CA ASP A 16 -0.68 11.04 -1.33
C ASP A 16 -1.71 10.04 -1.87
N ASN A 17 -1.27 8.91 -2.44
CA ASN A 17 -2.16 7.94 -3.08
C ASN A 17 -1.63 6.51 -2.97
N SER A 18 -2.51 5.53 -3.20
CA SER A 18 -2.21 4.12 -3.01
C SER A 18 -1.10 3.63 -3.96
N ALA A 19 -1.02 4.15 -5.18
CA ALA A 19 0.00 3.74 -6.14
C ALA A 19 1.42 4.11 -5.69
N MET A 20 1.58 5.33 -5.15
CA MET A 20 2.85 5.78 -4.59
C MET A 20 3.24 4.96 -3.35
N THR A 21 2.29 4.75 -2.43
CA THR A 21 2.50 3.92 -1.23
C THR A 21 2.94 2.51 -1.59
N LEU A 22 2.21 1.84 -2.50
CA LEU A 22 2.54 0.49 -2.94
C LEU A 22 3.93 0.41 -3.56
N ARG A 23 4.32 1.43 -4.34
CA ARG A 23 5.64 1.48 -4.97
C ARG A 23 6.74 1.66 -3.92
N GLN A 24 6.57 2.58 -2.99
CA GLN A 24 7.54 2.84 -1.93
C GLN A 24 7.68 1.62 -1.00
N LEU A 25 6.57 0.99 -0.58
CA LEU A 25 6.59 -0.26 0.17
C LEU A 25 7.32 -1.36 -0.61
N TYR A 26 7.04 -1.53 -1.90
CA TYR A 26 7.75 -2.49 -2.74
C TYR A 26 9.26 -2.22 -2.77
N GLN A 27 9.67 -0.96 -2.94
CA GLN A 27 11.09 -0.57 -2.96
C GLN A 27 11.78 -0.85 -1.62
N LEU A 28 11.13 -0.50 -0.50
CA LEU A 28 11.62 -0.76 0.85
C LEU A 28 11.80 -2.26 1.11
N TYR A 29 10.80 -3.08 0.77
CA TYR A 29 10.89 -4.52 0.91
C TYR A 29 11.94 -5.14 -0.03
N LYS A 30 12.08 -4.62 -1.25
CA LYS A 30 13.06 -5.09 -2.24
C LYS A 30 14.49 -4.76 -1.85
N SER A 31 14.75 -3.60 -1.26
CA SER A 31 16.11 -3.22 -0.82
C SER A 31 16.64 -4.16 0.28
N GLN A 32 15.74 -4.66 1.13
CA GLN A 32 16.08 -5.59 2.22
C GLN A 32 16.06 -7.05 1.78
N HIS A 33 15.28 -7.39 0.75
CA HIS A 33 15.08 -8.75 0.29
C HIS A 33 15.15 -8.87 -1.23
N LYS A 34 16.29 -9.33 -1.74
CA LYS A 34 16.52 -9.57 -3.18
C LYS A 34 15.50 -10.49 -3.86
N LYS A 35 14.78 -11.33 -3.09
CA LYS A 35 13.74 -12.24 -3.60
C LYS A 35 12.40 -11.55 -3.88
N VAL A 36 12.18 -10.36 -3.34
CA VAL A 36 10.96 -9.59 -3.58
C VAL A 36 10.97 -9.10 -5.02
N SER A 37 10.00 -9.58 -5.79
CA SER A 37 9.78 -9.24 -7.19
C SER A 37 8.29 -9.12 -7.45
N PHE A 38 7.90 -8.52 -8.59
CA PHE A 38 6.49 -8.53 -9.00
C PHE A 38 5.94 -9.95 -9.14
N SER A 39 6.74 -10.91 -9.57
CA SER A 39 6.33 -12.33 -9.64
C SER A 39 5.96 -12.87 -8.26
N PHE A 40 6.80 -12.56 -7.26
CA PHE A 40 6.59 -12.97 -5.89
C PHE A 40 5.31 -12.34 -5.31
N LEU A 41 5.15 -11.02 -5.43
CA LEU A 41 3.95 -10.33 -4.96
C LEU A 41 2.69 -10.83 -5.66
N CYS A 42 2.74 -11.02 -6.98
CA CYS A 42 1.61 -11.53 -7.73
C CYS A 42 1.15 -12.89 -7.21
N ARG A 43 2.09 -13.81 -6.98
CA ARG A 43 1.79 -15.13 -6.42
C ARG A 43 1.27 -15.04 -4.99
N ARG A 44 1.86 -14.18 -4.15
CA ARG A 44 1.47 -14.02 -2.75
C ARG A 44 0.08 -13.42 -2.58
N CYS A 45 -0.28 -12.46 -3.43
CA CYS A 45 -1.55 -11.73 -3.37
C CYS A 45 -2.65 -12.32 -4.26
N GLY A 46 -2.36 -13.38 -5.03
CA GLY A 46 -3.31 -13.93 -6.00
C GLY A 46 -3.56 -13.03 -7.22
N ILE A 47 -2.65 -12.11 -7.54
CA ILE A 47 -2.76 -11.22 -8.69
C ILE A 47 -2.29 -11.97 -9.95
N PRO A 48 -3.10 -12.06 -11.02
CA PRO A 48 -2.82 -12.96 -12.14
C PRO A 48 -1.72 -12.46 -13.09
N SER A 49 -1.38 -11.17 -13.07
CA SER A 49 -0.45 -10.59 -14.04
C SER A 49 0.49 -9.55 -13.43
N LYS A 50 1.79 -9.70 -13.73
CA LYS A 50 2.83 -8.71 -13.40
C LYS A 50 2.57 -7.37 -14.09
N GLY A 51 2.03 -7.41 -15.32
CA GLY A 51 1.69 -6.21 -16.08
C GLY A 51 0.59 -5.41 -15.39
N TYR A 52 -0.43 -6.09 -14.86
CA TYR A 52 -1.45 -5.44 -14.04
C TYR A 52 -0.86 -4.77 -12.80
N LEU A 53 -0.03 -5.49 -12.04
CA LEU A 53 0.64 -4.92 -10.86
C LEU A 53 1.55 -3.74 -11.24
N SER A 54 2.25 -3.81 -12.36
CA SER A 54 3.05 -2.69 -12.88
C SER A 54 2.20 -1.46 -13.23
N PHE A 55 1.01 -1.66 -13.80
CA PHE A 55 0.08 -0.56 -14.05
C PHE A 55 -0.48 0.05 -12.76
N VAL A 56 -0.74 -0.78 -11.75
CA VAL A 56 -1.14 -0.31 -10.41
C VAL A 56 -0.03 0.52 -9.77
N MET A 57 1.19 -0.01 -9.73
CA MET A 57 2.37 0.67 -9.16
C MET A 57 2.72 1.97 -9.90
N SER A 58 2.30 2.13 -11.16
CA SER A 58 2.49 3.35 -11.95
C SER A 58 1.34 4.36 -11.84
N GLY A 59 0.27 4.04 -11.11
CA GLY A 59 -0.93 4.87 -11.02
C GLY A 59 -1.81 4.83 -12.27
N LYS A 60 -1.46 4.03 -13.28
CA LYS A 60 -2.22 3.89 -14.53
C LYS A 60 -3.49 3.04 -14.36
N ARG A 61 -3.57 2.24 -13.29
CA ARG A 61 -4.74 1.44 -12.92
C ARG A 61 -4.92 1.43 -11.41
N ARG A 62 -6.16 1.28 -10.96
CA ARG A 62 -6.48 1.07 -9.54
C ARG A 62 -6.33 -0.40 -9.16
N LEU A 63 -5.95 -0.67 -7.92
CA LEU A 63 -5.93 -2.03 -7.38
C LEU A 63 -7.37 -2.51 -7.13
N ASN A 64 -7.73 -3.67 -7.64
CA ASN A 64 -9.06 -4.25 -7.43
C ASN A 64 -9.24 -4.63 -5.95
N ALA A 65 -10.43 -4.33 -5.39
CA ALA A 65 -10.77 -4.52 -3.98
C ALA A 65 -10.47 -5.93 -3.44
N LYS A 66 -10.64 -6.97 -4.25
CA LYS A 66 -10.34 -8.35 -3.81
C LYS A 66 -8.87 -8.59 -3.46
N TYR A 67 -7.97 -7.71 -3.89
CA TYR A 67 -6.53 -7.81 -3.61
C TYR A 67 -6.06 -6.90 -2.47
N TRP A 68 -6.93 -6.06 -1.89
CA TRP A 68 -6.51 -5.08 -0.88
C TRP A 68 -5.93 -5.76 0.37
N SER A 69 -6.71 -6.64 1.02
CA SER A 69 -6.24 -7.39 2.19
C SER A 69 -5.01 -8.27 1.88
N PRO A 70 -5.00 -9.09 0.80
CA PRO A 70 -3.81 -9.87 0.44
C PRO A 70 -2.55 -9.03 0.22
N VAL A 71 -2.68 -7.78 -0.23
CA VAL A 71 -1.55 -6.86 -0.39
C VAL A 71 -1.07 -6.30 0.94
N CYS A 72 -1.97 -5.88 1.84
CA CYS A 72 -1.61 -5.49 3.19
C CYS A 72 -0.88 -6.63 3.92
N ASP A 73 -1.36 -7.86 3.78
CA ASP A 73 -0.74 -9.05 4.40
C ASP A 73 0.63 -9.37 3.77
N ALA A 74 0.78 -9.20 2.46
CA ALA A 74 2.05 -9.42 1.77
C ALA A 74 3.14 -8.44 2.23
N PHE A 75 2.75 -7.20 2.54
CA PHE A 75 3.59 -6.18 3.16
C PHE A 75 3.57 -6.22 4.69
N LYS A 76 2.95 -7.25 5.29
CA LYS A 76 2.91 -7.48 6.74
C LYS A 76 2.55 -6.22 7.54
N LEU A 77 1.60 -5.44 7.02
CA LEU A 77 1.13 -4.24 7.69
C LEU A 77 0.41 -4.63 8.98
N ASN A 78 0.67 -3.89 10.05
CA ASN A 78 -0.12 -4.02 11.27
C ASN A 78 -1.55 -3.45 11.06
N TYR A 79 -2.42 -3.58 12.05
CA TYR A 79 -3.82 -3.14 11.94
C TYR A 79 -3.96 -1.67 11.53
N GLN A 80 -3.23 -0.75 12.19
CA GLN A 80 -3.30 0.69 11.90
C GLN A 80 -2.75 1.03 10.51
N GLN A 81 -1.62 0.42 10.14
CA GLN A 81 -1.00 0.59 8.83
C GLN A 81 -1.90 0.08 7.70
N ALA A 82 -2.53 -1.08 7.91
CA ALA A 82 -3.46 -1.68 6.95
C ALA A 82 -4.71 -0.81 6.77
N GLU A 83 -5.19 -0.15 7.84
CA GLU A 83 -6.34 0.75 7.77
C GLU A 83 -6.02 2.01 6.96
N ILE A 84 -4.87 2.64 7.20
CA ILE A 84 -4.41 3.79 6.39
C ILE A 84 -4.26 3.38 4.92
N MET A 85 -3.65 2.22 4.66
CA MET A 85 -3.51 1.68 3.32
C MET A 85 -4.87 1.44 2.66
N ARG A 86 -5.86 0.96 3.41
CA ARG A 86 -7.24 0.76 2.93
C ARG A 86 -7.89 2.09 2.58
N LEU A 87 -7.79 3.11 3.44
CA LEU A 87 -8.33 4.44 3.15
C LEU A 87 -7.73 5.05 1.88
N LEU A 88 -6.42 4.88 1.65
CA LEU A 88 -5.77 5.30 0.40
C LEU A 88 -6.35 4.58 -0.83
N LEU A 89 -6.63 3.28 -0.71
CA LEU A 89 -7.23 2.49 -1.79
C LEU A 89 -8.69 2.87 -2.05
N GLU A 90 -9.46 3.12 -0.99
CA GLU A 90 -10.86 3.58 -1.06
C GLU A 90 -10.97 4.97 -1.66
N ALA A 91 -10.09 5.88 -1.23
CA ALA A 91 -9.95 7.23 -1.76
C ALA A 91 -9.65 7.24 -3.26
N ASP A 92 -8.73 6.37 -3.71
CA ASP A 92 -8.44 6.23 -5.13
C ASP A 92 -9.61 5.59 -5.88
N ALA A 93 -10.38 4.69 -5.26
CA ALA A 93 -11.54 4.03 -5.87
C ALA A 93 -12.78 4.95 -5.99
N GLN A 94 -12.99 5.84 -5.02
CA GLN A 94 -14.13 6.76 -4.90
C GLN A 94 -13.62 8.21 -4.77
N PRO A 95 -13.04 8.78 -5.85
CA PRO A 95 -12.44 10.12 -5.80
C PRO A 95 -13.44 11.22 -5.42
N GLU A 96 -14.73 11.03 -5.69
CA GLU A 96 -15.81 11.94 -5.30
C GLU A 96 -16.02 12.03 -3.78
N LYS A 97 -15.53 11.05 -3.02
CA LYS A 97 -15.58 11.01 -1.54
C LYS A 97 -14.22 11.25 -0.91
N ARG A 98 -13.22 11.70 -1.67
CA ARG A 98 -11.83 11.85 -1.22
C ARG A 98 -11.69 12.58 0.11
N PHE A 99 -12.43 13.67 0.28
CA PHE A 99 -12.41 14.49 1.50
C PHE A 99 -12.76 13.71 2.78
N LEU A 100 -13.71 12.77 2.71
CA LEU A 100 -14.10 11.93 3.85
C LEU A 100 -12.96 11.01 4.27
N PHE A 101 -12.29 10.40 3.30
CA PHE A 101 -11.18 9.51 3.55
C PHE A 101 -9.95 10.28 4.06
N ASP A 102 -9.69 11.48 3.53
CA ASP A 102 -8.57 12.30 3.98
C ASP A 102 -8.71 12.71 5.46
N GLU A 103 -9.92 13.05 5.92
CA GLU A 103 -10.18 13.37 7.35
C GLU A 103 -9.92 12.16 8.27
N GLN A 104 -10.42 10.98 7.88
CA GLN A 104 -10.17 9.73 8.60
C GLN A 104 -8.68 9.37 8.61
N MET A 105 -8.00 9.57 7.47
CA MET A 105 -6.59 9.23 7.30
C MET A 105 -5.68 10.17 8.10
N GLN A 106 -6.01 11.46 8.18
CA GLN A 106 -5.29 12.41 9.06
C GLN A 106 -5.38 11.98 10.53
N SER A 107 -6.58 11.58 10.97
CA SER A 107 -6.81 11.12 12.35
C SER A 107 -5.99 9.87 12.69
N LEU A 108 -5.84 8.94 11.75
CA LEU A 108 -5.03 7.73 11.93
C LEU A 108 -3.53 8.01 11.82
N ARG A 109 -3.10 8.85 10.89
CA ARG A 109 -1.68 9.23 10.72
C ARG A 109 -1.12 9.91 11.97
N ALA A 110 -1.92 10.72 12.65
CA ALA A 110 -1.55 11.34 13.92
C ALA A 110 -1.25 10.34 15.05
N GLN A 111 -1.70 9.09 14.92
CA GLN A 111 -1.50 8.02 15.91
C GLN A 111 -0.28 7.14 15.60
N LEU A 112 0.28 7.24 14.38
CA LEU A 112 1.47 6.47 14.03
C LEU A 112 2.72 7.11 14.64
N PRO A 113 3.59 6.34 15.33
CA PRO A 113 4.87 6.85 15.79
C PRO A 113 5.80 7.10 14.60
N CYS A 114 6.47 8.25 14.61
CA CYS A 114 7.55 8.60 13.67
C CYS A 114 8.78 7.72 13.88
#